data_AF-A0A371Z3L4-F1
#
_entry.id   AF-A0A371Z3L4-F1
#
_cell.length_a   1.000
_cell.length_b   1.000
_cell.length_c   1.000
_cell.angle_alpha   90.00
_cell.angle_beta   90.00
_cell.angle_gamma   90.00
#
_symmetry.space_group_name_H-M   'P 1'
#
loop_
_entity.id
_entity.type
_entity.pdbx_description
1 polymer ?
#
loop_
_entity_poly.entity_id
_entity_poly.type
_entity_poly.pdbx_seq_one_letter_code
_entity_poly.pdbx_strand_id
1 'polypeptide(L)'
;MQQVGITLLRSGYRFVCPTPETQRRVNARPGNGWAANPVDIFGWSRSFRRDALPAPLFAQAMEAGMLVADNGAWRSRFRFSTLGGNGFFHSAFPTDAEDAVFFGPDSYRFGAVLAAHLRSAPPPVRAVDIGCGTGLGAIMVAQACPGTEVVMVDINPGALRLARINARIAGVDGIRAWQGDLLSGLAGEFDLILSNPPYLPDPGCRLYRNGGGRLGEGLSLAVVRTAMERLAPGGTLLLYTGTAIIDGDNPFLRDVAALLDGRDFTWAASELDPDVFGEELEGGPLSVAERIAVICLTVIQR
;
A
#
# COMPACT_ATOMS: atom_id res chain seq x y z
N MET A 1 11.17 12.08 -11.80
CA MET A 1 10.95 10.77 -11.16
C MET A 1 10.45 9.71 -12.14
N GLN A 2 9.37 9.96 -12.90
CA GLN A 2 8.86 9.02 -13.92
C GLN A 2 9.96 8.45 -14.84
N GLN A 3 10.77 9.32 -15.46
CA GLN A 3 11.85 8.87 -16.35
C GLN A 3 12.88 7.98 -15.65
N VAL A 4 13.19 8.25 -14.37
CA VAL A 4 14.09 7.40 -13.57
C VAL A 4 13.51 6.00 -13.41
N GLY A 5 12.23 5.89 -13.05
CA GLY A 5 11.54 4.60 -12.93
C GLY A 5 11.51 3.81 -14.25
N ILE A 6 11.20 4.48 -15.36
CA ILE A 6 11.22 3.87 -16.70
C ILE A 6 12.62 3.38 -17.07
N THR A 7 13.65 4.19 -16.83
CA THR A 7 15.05 3.83 -17.07
C THR A 7 15.47 2.61 -16.24
N LEU A 8 15.09 2.56 -14.95
CA LEU A 8 15.36 1.41 -14.09
C LEU A 8 14.69 0.14 -14.64
N LEU A 9 13.40 0.19 -14.96
CA LEU A 9 12.69 -1.00 -15.48
C LEU A 9 13.32 -1.52 -16.78
N ARG A 10 13.70 -0.62 -17.69
CA ARG A 10 14.37 -0.95 -18.96
C ARG A 10 15.77 -1.53 -18.79
N SER A 11 16.47 -1.19 -17.71
CA SER A 11 17.79 -1.78 -17.41
C SER A 11 17.70 -3.17 -16.78
N GLY A 12 16.50 -3.76 -16.68
CA GLY A 12 16.28 -5.04 -16.01
C GLY A 12 16.24 -4.93 -14.47
N TYR A 13 16.15 -3.73 -13.90
CA TYR A 13 16.02 -3.55 -12.45
C TYR A 13 14.81 -4.30 -11.91
N ARG A 14 15.00 -5.10 -10.86
CA ARG A 14 13.94 -5.75 -10.10
C ARG A 14 14.29 -5.71 -8.63
N PHE A 15 13.29 -5.43 -7.79
CA PHE A 15 13.48 -5.44 -6.35
C PHE A 15 12.16 -5.75 -5.63
N VAL A 16 12.20 -6.74 -4.76
CA VAL A 16 11.10 -7.08 -3.86
C VAL A 16 11.32 -6.37 -2.53
N CYS A 17 10.38 -5.53 -2.10
CA CYS A 17 10.50 -4.86 -0.81
C CYS A 17 10.32 -5.86 0.33
N PRO A 18 11.35 -6.13 1.16
CA PRO A 18 11.23 -7.02 2.29
C PRO A 18 10.69 -6.29 3.52
N THR A 19 10.52 -7.02 4.64
CA THR A 19 10.18 -6.41 5.93
C THR A 19 11.26 -5.44 6.42
N PRO A 20 10.92 -4.44 7.26
CA PRO A 20 11.89 -3.56 7.91
C PRO A 20 12.98 -4.33 8.69
N GLU A 21 12.64 -5.43 9.36
CA GLU A 21 13.61 -6.28 10.06
C GLU A 21 14.62 -6.92 9.11
N THR A 22 14.15 -7.50 8.00
CA THR A 22 15.02 -8.06 6.95
C THR A 22 15.95 -6.98 6.38
N GLN A 23 15.39 -5.80 6.12
CA GLN A 23 16.13 -4.63 5.63
C GLN A 23 17.25 -4.23 6.60
N ARG A 24 16.97 -4.13 7.90
CA ARG A 24 17.98 -3.85 8.94
C ARG A 24 19.08 -4.91 8.95
N ARG A 25 18.71 -6.20 9.01
CA ARG A 25 19.68 -7.31 9.04
C ARG A 25 20.58 -7.35 7.81
N VAL A 26 20.02 -7.13 6.62
CA VAL A 26 20.80 -7.14 5.37
C VAL A 26 21.75 -5.94 5.33
N ASN A 27 21.29 -4.73 5.65
CA ASN A 27 22.16 -3.55 5.64
C ASN A 27 23.27 -3.61 6.72
N ALA A 28 23.06 -4.31 7.82
CA ALA A 28 24.06 -4.50 8.87
C ALA A 28 25.20 -5.48 8.50
N ARG A 29 25.08 -6.23 7.40
CA ARG A 29 26.12 -7.21 7.00
C ARG A 29 27.43 -6.51 6.63
N PRO A 30 28.60 -7.12 6.94
CA PRO A 30 29.88 -6.64 6.44
C PRO A 30 29.86 -6.48 4.91
N GLY A 31 30.32 -5.34 4.41
CA GLY A 31 30.33 -5.01 2.98
C GLY A 31 29.10 -4.26 2.46
N ASN A 32 27.99 -4.20 3.21
CA ASN A 32 26.77 -3.50 2.79
C ASN A 32 26.69 -2.03 3.22
N GLY A 33 27.79 -1.45 3.69
CA GLY A 33 27.84 -0.04 4.13
C GLY A 33 27.71 0.98 3.00
N TRP A 34 28.01 0.59 1.75
CA TRP A 34 27.93 1.44 0.57
C TRP A 34 27.16 0.75 -0.54
N ALA A 35 26.35 1.51 -1.27
CA ALA A 35 25.67 1.03 -2.45
C ALA A 35 26.65 0.88 -3.62
N ALA A 36 26.62 -0.26 -4.32
CA ALA A 36 27.46 -0.52 -5.48
C ALA A 36 26.68 -0.49 -6.80
N ASN A 37 25.35 -0.54 -6.73
CA ASN A 37 24.48 -0.62 -7.91
C ASN A 37 23.09 0.00 -7.62
N PRO A 38 22.23 0.19 -8.63
CA PRO A 38 20.89 0.76 -8.44
C PRO A 38 20.00 0.01 -7.45
N VAL A 39 20.12 -1.32 -7.31
CA VAL A 39 19.33 -2.12 -6.35
C VAL A 39 19.72 -1.79 -4.91
N ASP A 40 21.00 -1.55 -4.65
CA ASP A 40 21.44 -1.09 -3.33
C ASP A 40 20.91 0.32 -2.99
N ILE A 41 20.83 1.20 -3.99
CA ILE A 41 20.39 2.60 -3.83
C ILE A 41 18.88 2.68 -3.69
N PHE A 42 18.13 2.19 -4.67
CA PHE A 42 16.67 2.32 -4.76
C PHE A 42 15.93 1.13 -4.13
N GLY A 43 16.60 0.02 -3.84
CA GLY A 43 16.00 -1.11 -3.12
C GLY A 43 16.37 -1.10 -1.65
N TRP A 44 17.66 -1.11 -1.35
CA TRP A 44 18.17 -1.21 0.03
C TRP A 44 18.41 0.14 0.72
N SER A 45 18.08 1.27 0.07
CA SER A 45 18.21 2.63 0.64
C SER A 45 19.62 2.98 1.17
N ARG A 46 20.66 2.39 0.59
CA ARG A 46 22.04 2.60 1.05
C ARG A 46 22.62 3.91 0.53
N SER A 47 23.51 4.50 1.33
CA SER A 47 24.33 5.64 0.91
C SER A 47 25.26 5.23 -0.22
N PHE A 48 25.52 6.14 -1.15
CA PHE A 48 26.28 5.83 -2.36
C PHE A 48 27.13 7.01 -2.82
N ARG A 49 28.26 6.69 -3.44
CA ARG A 49 29.13 7.67 -4.10
C ARG A 49 28.63 7.96 -5.51
N ARG A 50 29.00 9.11 -6.06
CA ARG A 50 28.52 9.60 -7.36
C ARG A 50 28.68 8.57 -8.50
N ASP A 51 29.76 7.79 -8.47
CA ASP A 51 30.13 6.78 -9.46
C ASP A 51 29.28 5.50 -9.42
N ALA A 52 28.52 5.26 -8.35
CA ALA A 52 27.63 4.09 -8.24
C ALA A 52 26.38 4.18 -9.14
N LEU A 53 26.12 5.33 -9.77
CA LEU A 53 25.08 5.50 -10.80
C LEU A 53 25.69 5.97 -12.13
N PRO A 54 25.20 5.44 -13.27
CA PRO A 54 25.47 6.03 -14.58
C PRO A 54 25.15 7.51 -14.59
N ALA A 55 26.01 8.32 -15.23
CA ALA A 55 25.91 9.77 -15.14
C ALA A 55 24.54 10.36 -15.55
N PRO A 56 23.88 9.88 -16.63
CA PRO A 56 22.55 10.34 -16.97
C PRO A 56 21.49 10.02 -15.89
N LEU A 57 21.55 8.82 -15.31
CA LEU A 57 20.60 8.39 -14.27
C LEU A 57 20.78 9.18 -12.98
N PHE A 58 22.03 9.47 -12.60
CA PHE A 58 22.32 10.35 -11.46
C PHE A 58 21.74 11.76 -11.67
N ALA A 59 21.98 12.37 -12.84
CA ALA A 59 21.49 13.71 -13.15
C ALA A 59 19.96 13.76 -13.13
N GLN A 60 19.28 12.77 -13.73
CA GLN A 60 17.82 12.65 -13.70
C GLN A 60 17.27 12.49 -12.28
N ALA A 61 17.93 11.68 -11.44
CA ALA A 61 17.51 11.50 -10.05
C ALA A 61 17.72 12.78 -9.21
N MET A 62 18.81 13.52 -9.47
CA MET A 62 19.09 14.79 -8.82
C MET A 62 18.05 15.85 -9.17
N GLU A 63 17.81 16.05 -10.47
CA GLU A 63 16.81 17.01 -10.99
C GLU A 63 15.40 16.68 -10.49
N ALA A 64 15.08 15.38 -10.37
CA ALA A 64 13.83 14.91 -9.80
C ALA A 64 13.71 15.10 -8.27
N GLY A 65 14.72 15.67 -7.60
CA GLY A 65 14.74 15.86 -6.15
C GLY A 65 14.79 14.54 -5.36
N MET A 66 15.22 13.45 -6.00
CA MET A 66 15.23 12.12 -5.37
C MET A 66 16.43 11.93 -4.45
N LEU A 67 17.49 12.71 -4.63
CA LEU A 67 18.77 12.51 -3.96
C LEU A 67 19.02 13.61 -2.91
N VAL A 68 19.54 13.21 -1.76
CA VAL A 68 19.94 14.10 -0.67
C VAL A 68 21.39 13.83 -0.29
N ALA A 69 22.09 14.87 0.17
CA ALA A 69 23.46 14.74 0.66
C ALA A 69 23.49 13.91 1.95
N ASP A 70 24.51 13.07 2.10
CA ASP A 70 24.71 12.18 3.24
C ASP A 70 26.21 12.05 3.54
N ASN A 71 26.74 12.90 4.42
CA ASN A 71 28.14 12.88 4.89
C ASN A 71 29.20 12.77 3.77
N GLY A 72 29.12 13.65 2.77
CA GLY A 72 30.03 13.63 1.61
C GLY A 72 29.66 12.62 0.53
N ALA A 73 28.50 11.96 0.66
CA ALA A 73 27.91 11.07 -0.31
C ALA A 73 26.44 11.42 -0.58
N TRP A 74 25.70 10.51 -1.19
CA TRP A 74 24.30 10.68 -1.55
C TRP A 74 23.44 9.55 -0.99
N ARG A 75 22.17 9.84 -0.75
CA ARG A 75 21.13 8.86 -0.44
C ARG A 75 19.86 9.17 -1.24
N SER A 76 19.13 8.14 -1.64
CA SER A 76 17.80 8.32 -2.24
C SER A 76 16.74 8.53 -1.15
N ARG A 77 15.85 9.52 -1.35
CA ARG A 77 14.64 9.73 -0.55
C ARG A 77 13.56 8.69 -0.83
N PHE A 78 13.67 7.99 -1.95
CA PHE A 78 12.67 7.06 -2.44
C PHE A 78 13.28 5.69 -2.72
N ARG A 79 12.46 4.66 -2.48
CA ARG A 79 12.70 3.31 -2.98
C ARG A 79 11.90 3.06 -4.24
N PHE A 80 12.34 2.07 -5.01
CA PHE A 80 11.66 1.59 -6.20
C PHE A 80 11.51 0.08 -6.11
N SER A 81 10.28 -0.38 -5.97
CA SER A 81 9.93 -1.80 -5.84
C SER A 81 9.10 -2.27 -7.02
N THR A 82 9.21 -3.56 -7.34
CA THR A 82 8.55 -4.13 -8.51
C THR A 82 7.53 -5.20 -8.12
N LEU A 83 6.39 -5.21 -8.82
CA LEU A 83 5.33 -6.22 -8.73
C LEU A 83 4.68 -6.36 -10.11
N GLY A 84 4.54 -7.59 -10.62
CA GLY A 84 3.79 -7.84 -11.86
C GLY A 84 4.32 -7.10 -13.09
N GLY A 85 5.62 -6.82 -13.16
CA GLY A 85 6.25 -6.03 -14.23
C GLY A 85 6.16 -4.52 -14.06
N ASN A 86 5.30 -4.03 -13.15
CA ASN A 86 5.20 -2.62 -12.78
C ASN A 86 6.26 -2.24 -11.74
N GLY A 87 6.57 -0.95 -11.67
CA GLY A 87 7.48 -0.37 -10.68
C GLY A 87 6.80 0.74 -9.87
N PHE A 88 7.05 0.77 -8.57
CA PHE A 88 6.41 1.65 -7.61
C PHE A 88 7.45 2.40 -6.80
N PHE A 89 7.46 3.73 -6.93
CA PHE A 89 8.16 4.61 -6.01
C PHE A 89 7.39 4.73 -4.69
N HIS A 90 8.13 4.65 -3.59
CA HIS A 90 7.64 4.77 -2.22
C HIS A 90 8.75 5.31 -1.30
N SER A 91 8.46 5.56 -0.03
CA SER A 91 9.45 6.15 0.90
C SER A 91 10.65 5.22 1.14
N ALA A 92 11.83 5.83 1.30
CA ALA A 92 13.05 5.12 1.63
C ALA A 92 13.08 4.60 3.07
N PHE A 93 13.95 3.61 3.31
CA PHE A 93 14.21 3.08 4.64
C PHE A 93 15.28 3.94 5.37
N PRO A 94 15.13 4.22 6.69
CA PRO A 94 14.00 3.86 7.54
C PRO A 94 12.77 4.74 7.25
N THR A 95 11.59 4.14 7.38
CA THR A 95 10.30 4.75 7.01
C THR A 95 9.72 5.52 8.19
N ASP A 96 10.46 6.52 8.69
CA ASP A 96 10.12 7.15 9.99
C ASP A 96 9.27 8.42 9.86
N ALA A 97 9.13 8.96 8.65
CA ALA A 97 8.34 10.16 8.42
C ALA A 97 6.83 9.88 8.56
N GLU A 98 6.10 10.82 9.16
CA GLU A 98 4.65 10.73 9.36
C GLU A 98 3.90 10.59 8.02
N ASP A 99 4.35 11.31 6.99
CA ASP A 99 3.81 11.32 5.63
C ASP A 99 4.45 10.28 4.71
N ALA A 100 5.16 9.30 5.27
CA ALA A 100 5.80 8.27 4.47
C ALA A 100 4.77 7.42 3.70
N VAL A 101 5.14 7.03 2.49
CA VAL A 101 4.32 6.17 1.62
C VAL A 101 4.90 4.77 1.68
N PHE A 102 4.10 3.81 2.12
CA PHE A 102 4.53 2.44 2.34
C PHE A 102 4.33 1.56 1.10
N PHE A 103 5.27 0.65 0.90
CA PHE A 103 5.16 -0.50 0.02
C PHE A 103 5.99 -1.63 0.64
N GLY A 104 5.45 -2.83 0.76
CA GLY A 104 6.10 -3.93 1.47
C GLY A 104 5.37 -5.26 1.26
N PRO A 105 5.70 -6.31 2.05
CA PRO A 105 5.08 -7.64 1.97
C PRO A 105 3.55 -7.60 1.85
N ASP A 106 2.89 -6.70 2.59
CA ASP A 106 1.43 -6.55 2.57
C ASP A 106 0.91 -6.06 1.22
N SER A 107 1.64 -5.17 0.55
CA SER A 107 1.31 -4.72 -0.81
C SER A 107 1.35 -5.88 -1.80
N TYR A 108 2.29 -6.83 -1.64
CA TYR A 108 2.34 -8.03 -2.47
C TYR A 108 1.14 -8.94 -2.24
N ARG A 109 0.75 -9.18 -0.98
CA ARG A 109 -0.43 -9.99 -0.64
C ARG A 109 -1.72 -9.33 -1.12
N PHE A 110 -1.89 -8.02 -0.89
CA PHE A 110 -3.01 -7.24 -1.39
C PHE A 110 -3.12 -7.33 -2.92
N GLY A 111 -2.01 -7.15 -3.64
CA GLY A 111 -1.97 -7.30 -5.09
C GLY A 111 -2.38 -8.70 -5.55
N ALA A 112 -1.96 -9.76 -4.85
CA ALA A 112 -2.34 -11.13 -5.20
C ALA A 112 -3.85 -11.38 -5.08
N VAL A 113 -4.46 -10.90 -3.99
CA VAL A 113 -5.91 -11.02 -3.75
C VAL A 113 -6.70 -10.18 -4.74
N LEU A 114 -6.28 -8.94 -4.99
CA LEU A 114 -6.92 -8.09 -6.00
C LEU A 114 -6.86 -8.72 -7.38
N ALA A 115 -5.71 -9.28 -7.78
CA ALA A 115 -5.57 -9.97 -9.05
C ALA A 115 -6.50 -11.20 -9.15
N ALA A 116 -6.73 -11.91 -8.05
CA ALA A 116 -7.69 -13.02 -8.01
C ALA A 116 -9.13 -12.51 -8.20
N HIS A 117 -9.53 -11.47 -7.47
CA HIS A 117 -10.84 -10.86 -7.58
C HIS A 117 -11.14 -10.38 -9.01
N LEU A 118 -10.21 -9.65 -9.63
CA LEU A 118 -10.36 -9.10 -10.99
C LEU A 118 -10.46 -10.18 -12.08
N ARG A 119 -10.02 -11.42 -11.81
CA ARG A 119 -10.18 -12.55 -12.74
C ARG A 119 -11.54 -13.24 -12.60
N SER A 120 -12.19 -13.14 -11.44
CA SER A 120 -13.44 -13.84 -11.14
C SER A 120 -14.68 -12.96 -11.18
N ALA A 121 -14.51 -11.64 -11.03
CA ALA A 121 -15.61 -10.68 -11.02
C ALA A 121 -15.79 -10.00 -12.41
N PRO A 122 -17.01 -9.52 -12.73
CA PRO A 122 -17.21 -8.64 -13.87
C PRO A 122 -16.36 -7.37 -13.76
N PRO A 123 -15.90 -6.79 -14.88
CA PRO A 123 -15.15 -5.54 -14.85
C PRO A 123 -16.03 -4.41 -14.29
N PRO A 124 -15.57 -3.66 -13.27
CA PRO A 124 -16.34 -2.54 -12.72
C PRO A 124 -16.44 -1.40 -13.73
N VAL A 125 -17.56 -0.68 -13.75
CA VAL A 125 -17.67 0.58 -14.52
C VAL A 125 -16.90 1.68 -13.81
N ARG A 126 -17.00 1.74 -12.47
CA ARG A 126 -16.38 2.75 -11.63
C ARG A 126 -15.75 2.12 -10.39
N ALA A 127 -14.46 2.36 -10.19
CA ALA A 127 -13.69 1.83 -9.07
C ALA A 127 -13.01 2.93 -8.27
N VAL A 128 -12.85 2.73 -6.96
CA VAL A 128 -12.10 3.63 -6.08
C VAL A 128 -11.15 2.87 -5.17
N ASP A 129 -9.92 3.38 -5.04
CA ASP A 129 -8.88 2.87 -4.15
C ASP A 129 -8.71 3.85 -2.98
N ILE A 130 -9.24 3.49 -1.81
CA ILE A 130 -9.22 4.31 -0.59
C ILE A 130 -7.91 4.06 0.17
N GLY A 131 -7.16 5.13 0.42
CA GLY A 131 -5.81 5.02 1.01
C GLY A 131 -4.82 4.48 -0.01
N CYS A 132 -4.87 4.99 -1.24
CA CYS A 132 -4.20 4.38 -2.40
C CYS A 132 -2.67 4.27 -2.26
N GLY A 133 -2.03 5.09 -1.42
CA GLY A 133 -0.60 5.04 -1.15
C GLY A 133 0.24 5.17 -2.42
N THR A 134 0.81 4.04 -2.88
CA THR A 134 1.60 3.97 -4.12
C THR A 134 0.77 3.92 -5.40
N GLY A 135 -0.56 3.80 -5.29
CA GLY A 135 -1.49 3.61 -6.39
C GLY A 135 -1.60 2.16 -6.87
N LEU A 136 -1.06 1.19 -6.12
CA LEU A 136 -1.00 -0.22 -6.53
C LEU A 136 -2.37 -0.77 -6.95
N GLY A 137 -3.41 -0.60 -6.11
CA GLY A 137 -4.73 -1.14 -6.37
C GLY A 137 -5.35 -0.53 -7.62
N ALA A 138 -5.40 0.81 -7.67
CA ALA A 138 -5.92 1.55 -8.82
C ALA A 138 -5.21 1.22 -10.15
N ILE A 139 -3.87 1.09 -10.14
CA ILE A 139 -3.10 0.74 -11.34
C ILE A 139 -3.45 -0.67 -11.82
N MET A 140 -3.60 -1.63 -10.89
CA MET A 140 -3.99 -3.00 -11.24
C MET A 140 -5.40 -3.07 -11.83
N VAL A 141 -6.36 -2.33 -11.28
CA VAL A 141 -7.72 -2.25 -11.85
C VAL A 141 -7.68 -1.67 -13.26
N ALA A 142 -7.03 -0.53 -13.45
CA ALA A 142 -6.97 0.13 -14.75
C ALA A 142 -6.30 -0.72 -15.84
N GLN A 143 -5.32 -1.54 -15.48
CA GLN A 143 -4.67 -2.48 -16.41
C GLN A 143 -5.54 -3.71 -16.71
N ALA A 144 -6.22 -4.26 -15.69
CA ALA A 144 -7.03 -5.46 -15.85
C ALA A 144 -8.40 -5.20 -16.49
N CYS A 145 -8.96 -4.02 -16.30
CA CYS A 145 -10.28 -3.62 -16.75
C CYS A 145 -10.20 -2.31 -17.58
N PRO A 146 -9.72 -2.37 -18.84
CA PRO A 146 -9.71 -1.20 -19.71
C PRO A 146 -11.13 -0.64 -19.88
N GLY A 147 -11.32 0.64 -19.58
CA GLY A 147 -12.61 1.33 -19.65
C GLY A 147 -13.26 1.64 -18.29
N THR A 148 -12.74 1.09 -17.19
CA THR A 148 -13.16 1.48 -15.84
C THR A 148 -12.76 2.92 -15.51
N GLU A 149 -13.69 3.72 -14.98
CA GLU A 149 -13.36 4.99 -14.31
C GLU A 149 -12.72 4.69 -12.95
N VAL A 150 -11.41 4.88 -12.82
CA VAL A 150 -10.68 4.61 -11.58
C VAL A 150 -10.35 5.91 -10.85
N VAL A 151 -10.65 5.94 -9.55
CA VAL A 151 -10.29 7.04 -8.65
C VAL A 151 -9.33 6.56 -7.56
N MET A 152 -8.20 7.24 -7.38
CA MET A 152 -7.30 7.09 -6.25
C MET A 152 -7.65 8.12 -5.18
N VAL A 153 -7.85 7.68 -3.94
CA VAL A 153 -8.11 8.59 -2.81
C VAL A 153 -7.08 8.39 -1.72
N ASP A 154 -6.54 9.49 -1.20
CA ASP A 154 -5.62 9.46 -0.08
C ASP A 154 -5.65 10.81 0.66
N ILE A 155 -5.50 10.78 1.99
CA ILE A 155 -5.39 12.00 2.79
C ILE A 155 -4.03 12.67 2.60
N ASN A 156 -3.00 11.87 2.28
CA ASN A 156 -1.63 12.31 2.10
C ASN A 156 -1.40 12.83 0.66
N PRO A 157 -1.17 14.13 0.46
CA PRO A 157 -0.90 14.67 -0.87
C PRO A 157 0.42 14.15 -1.48
N GLY A 158 1.37 13.71 -0.65
CA GLY A 158 2.58 13.02 -1.07
C GLY A 158 2.31 11.66 -1.69
N ALA A 159 1.41 10.87 -1.10
CA ALA A 159 0.94 9.61 -1.66
C ALA A 159 0.29 9.83 -3.03
N LEU A 160 -0.65 10.77 -3.17
CA LEU A 160 -1.28 11.07 -4.46
C LEU A 160 -0.29 11.52 -5.54
N ARG A 161 0.79 12.24 -5.17
CA ARG A 161 1.85 12.60 -6.12
C ARG A 161 2.61 11.35 -6.59
N LEU A 162 3.01 10.47 -5.67
CA LEU A 162 3.71 9.22 -6.01
C LEU A 162 2.81 8.27 -6.80
N ALA A 163 1.55 8.12 -6.43
CA ALA A 163 0.59 7.28 -7.12
C ALA A 163 0.40 7.69 -8.59
N ARG A 164 0.30 9.00 -8.86
CA ARG A 164 0.26 9.54 -10.24
C ARG A 164 1.57 9.26 -11.01
N ILE A 165 2.73 9.36 -10.35
CA ILE A 165 4.02 9.03 -10.98
C ILE A 165 4.08 7.54 -11.32
N ASN A 166 3.65 6.68 -10.40
CA ASN A 166 3.65 5.23 -10.59
C ASN A 166 2.68 4.80 -11.69
N ALA A 167 1.49 5.41 -11.78
CA ALA A 167 0.54 5.16 -12.86
C ALA A 167 1.16 5.45 -14.23
N ARG A 168 1.84 6.60 -14.37
CA ARG A 168 2.55 6.95 -15.62
C ARG A 168 3.73 6.02 -15.92
N ILE A 169 4.42 5.50 -14.92
CA ILE A 169 5.48 4.48 -15.11
C ILE A 169 4.87 3.18 -15.62
N ALA A 170 3.69 2.81 -15.12
CA ALA A 170 2.93 1.62 -15.52
C ALA A 170 2.22 1.78 -16.88
N GLY A 171 2.35 2.95 -17.54
CA GLY A 171 1.67 3.24 -18.80
C GLY A 171 0.15 3.39 -18.66
N VAL A 172 -0.33 3.71 -17.46
CA VAL A 172 -1.74 3.90 -17.17
C VAL A 172 -2.05 5.39 -17.10
N ASP A 173 -2.95 5.83 -17.97
CA ASP A 173 -3.50 7.18 -17.99
C ASP A 173 -4.96 7.20 -17.51
N GLY A 174 -5.50 8.39 -17.26
CA GLY A 174 -6.93 8.56 -16.96
C GLY A 174 -7.38 8.25 -15.53
N ILE A 175 -6.49 7.77 -14.64
CA ILE A 175 -6.83 7.61 -13.22
C ILE A 175 -6.98 9.00 -12.57
N ARG A 176 -8.15 9.28 -11.99
CA ARG A 176 -8.40 10.49 -11.22
C ARG A 176 -7.81 10.34 -9.82
N ALA A 177 -7.22 11.40 -9.28
CA ALA A 177 -6.71 11.41 -7.91
C ALA A 177 -7.40 12.49 -7.09
N TRP A 178 -7.90 12.10 -5.92
CA TRP A 178 -8.71 12.91 -5.02
C TRP A 178 -8.07 12.94 -3.64
N GLN A 179 -7.90 14.13 -3.06
CA GLN A 179 -7.42 14.26 -1.69
C GLN A 179 -8.63 14.33 -0.76
N GLY A 180 -8.72 13.39 0.17
CA GLY A 180 -9.84 13.33 1.11
C GLY A 180 -9.59 12.35 2.23
N ASP A 181 -10.29 12.57 3.34
CA ASP A 181 -10.48 11.55 4.37
C ASP A 181 -11.56 10.57 3.88
N LEU A 182 -11.17 9.32 3.67
CA LEU A 182 -11.98 8.30 3.01
C LEU A 182 -12.58 8.85 1.70
N LEU A 183 -13.91 8.84 1.52
CA LEU A 183 -14.58 9.35 0.32
C LEU A 183 -15.16 10.76 0.48
N SER A 184 -14.70 11.51 1.48
CA SER A 184 -15.20 12.87 1.76
C SER A 184 -15.04 13.79 0.55
N GLY A 185 -16.13 14.48 0.19
CA GLY A 185 -16.22 15.37 -0.97
C GLY A 185 -16.23 14.70 -2.35
N LEU A 186 -16.00 13.39 -2.43
CA LEU A 186 -16.09 12.64 -3.68
C LEU A 186 -17.54 12.14 -3.87
N ALA A 187 -18.16 12.41 -5.01
CA ALA A 187 -19.56 12.05 -5.27
C ALA A 187 -19.75 10.74 -6.05
N GLY A 188 -20.94 10.15 -5.91
CA GLY A 188 -21.44 8.99 -6.65
C GLY A 188 -21.05 7.64 -6.04
N GLU A 189 -21.58 6.57 -6.62
CA GLU A 189 -21.36 5.20 -6.18
C GLU A 189 -20.25 4.51 -6.98
N PHE A 190 -19.85 3.32 -6.52
CA PHE A 190 -18.77 2.52 -7.10
C PHE A 190 -19.18 1.06 -7.20
N ASP A 191 -18.83 0.42 -8.31
CA ASP A 191 -18.97 -1.03 -8.49
C ASP A 191 -17.85 -1.78 -7.76
N LEU A 192 -16.71 -1.12 -7.53
CA LEU A 192 -15.58 -1.68 -6.80
C LEU A 192 -14.95 -0.62 -5.87
N ILE A 193 -14.97 -0.90 -4.57
CA ILE A 193 -14.22 -0.15 -3.56
C ILE A 193 -13.06 -1.04 -3.10
N LEU A 194 -11.83 -0.54 -3.22
CA LEU A 194 -10.62 -1.19 -2.74
C LEU A 194 -10.07 -0.45 -1.55
N SER A 195 -9.50 -1.17 -0.57
CA SER A 195 -8.67 -0.55 0.43
C SER A 195 -7.68 -1.54 1.06
N ASN A 196 -6.48 -1.03 1.33
CA ASN A 196 -5.48 -1.64 2.19
C ASN A 196 -5.07 -0.57 3.22
N PRO A 197 -5.95 -0.23 4.17
CA PRO A 197 -5.68 0.80 5.15
C PRO A 197 -4.59 0.32 6.12
N PRO A 198 -3.90 1.24 6.81
CA PRO A 198 -3.16 0.85 8.01
C PRO A 198 -4.08 0.15 9.01
N TYR A 199 -3.54 -0.87 9.68
CA TYR A 199 -4.32 -1.76 10.56
C TYR A 199 -3.60 -2.08 11.88
N LEU A 200 -2.51 -1.35 12.21
CA LEU A 200 -1.80 -1.50 13.47
C LEU A 200 -2.06 -0.28 14.37
N PRO A 201 -2.08 -0.43 15.70
CA PRO A 201 -2.01 0.71 16.60
C PRO A 201 -0.59 1.32 16.49
N ASP A 202 -0.51 2.65 16.36
CA ASP A 202 0.78 3.33 16.32
C ASP A 202 0.77 4.59 17.20
N PRO A 203 1.47 4.58 18.35
CA PRO A 203 1.58 5.75 19.22
C PRO A 203 2.20 6.97 18.53
N GLY A 204 3.01 6.74 17.48
CA GLY A 204 3.60 7.79 16.66
C GLY A 204 2.65 8.37 15.61
N CYS A 205 1.40 7.90 15.52
CA CYS A 205 0.36 8.35 14.59
C CYS A 205 0.81 8.42 13.12
N ARG A 206 1.78 7.59 12.69
CA ARG A 206 2.27 7.61 11.30
C ARG A 206 1.14 7.17 10.37
N LEU A 207 0.86 7.97 9.34
CA LEU A 207 -0.31 7.77 8.48
C LEU A 207 -0.35 6.41 7.78
N TYR A 208 0.82 5.85 7.44
CA TYR A 208 0.90 4.54 6.77
C TYR A 208 0.76 3.34 7.71
N ARG A 209 0.72 3.57 9.04
CA ARG A 209 0.77 2.51 10.05
C ARG A 209 -0.40 2.55 11.03
N ASN A 210 -0.84 3.74 11.43
CA ASN A 210 -1.88 3.92 12.42
C ASN A 210 -3.28 3.61 11.85
N GLY A 211 -3.81 2.44 12.18
CA GLY A 211 -5.17 2.06 11.83
C GLY A 211 -6.24 2.66 12.75
N GLY A 212 -5.86 3.27 13.87
CA GLY A 212 -6.81 3.78 14.86
C GLY A 212 -7.63 2.67 15.53
N GLY A 213 -8.58 3.04 16.38
CA GLY A 213 -9.25 2.06 17.26
C GLY A 213 -8.29 1.52 18.34
N ARG A 214 -8.74 0.53 19.10
CA ARG A 214 -7.95 0.03 20.23
C ARG A 214 -6.83 -0.90 19.78
N LEU A 215 -7.09 -1.72 18.77
CA LEU A 215 -6.22 -2.76 18.25
C LEU A 215 -5.74 -2.47 16.81
N GLY A 216 -5.99 -1.27 16.27
CA GLY A 216 -5.66 -0.91 14.89
C GLY A 216 -6.81 -1.08 13.89
N GLU A 217 -7.99 -1.51 14.35
CA GLU A 217 -9.15 -1.85 13.51
C GLU A 217 -9.98 -0.64 13.03
N GLY A 218 -9.77 0.54 13.61
CA GLY A 218 -10.71 1.67 13.50
C GLY A 218 -10.95 2.14 12.06
N LEU A 219 -9.88 2.29 11.28
CA LEU A 219 -9.93 2.76 9.90
C LEU A 219 -10.53 1.70 8.98
N SER A 220 -10.22 0.42 9.20
CA SER A 220 -10.85 -0.69 8.48
C SER A 220 -12.37 -0.71 8.70
N LEU A 221 -12.85 -0.49 9.93
CA LEU A 221 -14.29 -0.35 10.20
C LEU A 221 -14.88 0.92 9.56
N ALA A 222 -14.14 2.03 9.52
CA ALA A 222 -14.59 3.25 8.86
C ALA A 222 -14.70 3.08 7.33
N VAL A 223 -13.79 2.31 6.73
CA VAL A 223 -13.87 1.90 5.31
C VAL A 223 -15.12 1.04 5.06
N VAL A 224 -15.42 0.07 5.93
CA VAL A 224 -16.64 -0.76 5.80
C VAL A 224 -17.89 0.13 5.82
N ARG A 225 -18.00 1.04 6.79
CA ARG A 225 -19.14 1.99 6.87
C ARG A 225 -19.25 2.86 5.63
N THR A 226 -18.11 3.39 5.16
CA THR A 226 -18.07 4.21 3.95
C THR A 226 -18.51 3.42 2.72
N ALA A 227 -18.11 2.15 2.61
CA ALA A 227 -18.53 1.30 1.50
C ALA A 227 -20.03 1.01 1.55
N MET A 228 -20.60 0.74 2.72
CA MET A 228 -22.04 0.51 2.88
C MET A 228 -22.90 1.68 2.36
N GLU A 229 -22.37 2.90 2.36
CA GLU A 229 -23.07 4.09 1.87
C GLU A 229 -22.81 4.37 0.38
N ARG A 230 -21.81 3.72 -0.24
CA ARG A 230 -21.21 4.16 -1.51
C ARG A 230 -21.03 3.05 -2.54
N LEU A 231 -21.38 1.81 -2.21
CA LEU A 231 -21.48 0.74 -3.19
C LEU A 231 -22.70 0.96 -4.08
N ALA A 232 -22.53 0.74 -5.37
CA ALA A 232 -23.65 0.60 -6.29
C ALA A 232 -24.35 -0.76 -6.03
N PRO A 233 -25.61 -0.95 -6.45
CA PRO A 233 -26.22 -2.29 -6.46
C PRO A 233 -25.35 -3.30 -7.22
N GLY A 234 -25.04 -4.44 -6.60
CA GLY A 234 -24.09 -5.43 -7.10
C GLY A 234 -22.62 -5.07 -6.91
N GLY A 235 -22.32 -3.88 -6.39
CA GLY A 235 -20.97 -3.40 -6.14
C GLY A 235 -20.28 -4.14 -4.99
N THR A 236 -18.95 -4.21 -5.03
CA THR A 236 -18.12 -4.93 -4.06
C THR A 236 -17.11 -4.04 -3.35
N LEU A 237 -17.02 -4.16 -2.02
CA LEU A 237 -15.84 -3.77 -1.24
C LEU A 237 -14.88 -4.96 -1.20
N LEU A 238 -13.61 -4.72 -1.54
CA LEU A 238 -12.49 -5.62 -1.31
C LEU A 238 -11.53 -4.95 -0.32
N LEU A 239 -11.56 -5.38 0.93
CA LEU A 239 -10.77 -4.82 2.03
C LEU A 239 -9.70 -5.82 2.48
N TYR A 240 -8.44 -5.46 2.33
CA TYR A 240 -7.32 -6.15 2.98
C TYR A 240 -7.02 -5.49 4.31
N THR A 241 -6.94 -6.26 5.40
CA THR A 241 -6.62 -5.71 6.74
C THR A 241 -5.98 -6.77 7.63
N GLY A 242 -5.16 -6.34 8.58
CA GLY A 242 -4.81 -7.13 9.74
C GLY A 242 -5.92 -7.09 10.80
N THR A 243 -6.05 -8.16 11.58
CA THR A 243 -7.00 -8.28 12.70
C THR A 243 -6.35 -9.05 13.84
N ALA A 244 -6.50 -8.54 15.06
CA ALA A 244 -6.10 -9.27 16.26
C ALA A 244 -7.04 -10.45 16.55
N ILE A 245 -6.48 -11.60 16.91
CA ILE A 245 -7.21 -12.77 17.37
C ILE A 245 -7.04 -12.87 18.89
N ILE A 246 -8.14 -12.97 19.62
CA ILE A 246 -8.16 -12.98 21.09
C ILE A 246 -9.03 -14.15 21.55
N ASP A 247 -8.45 -15.06 22.32
CA ASP A 247 -9.12 -16.26 22.85
C ASP A 247 -9.86 -17.06 21.75
N GLY A 248 -9.25 -17.20 20.57
CA GLY A 248 -9.81 -17.86 19.39
C GLY A 248 -10.88 -17.08 18.63
N ASP A 249 -11.22 -15.86 19.05
CA ASP A 249 -12.21 -15.00 18.41
C ASP A 249 -11.58 -13.87 17.57
N ASN A 250 -12.33 -13.34 16.61
CA ASN A 250 -11.96 -12.17 15.82
C ASN A 250 -12.92 -10.99 16.10
N PRO A 251 -12.56 -10.08 17.03
CA PRO A 251 -13.40 -8.93 17.37
C PRO A 251 -13.75 -8.03 16.17
N PHE A 252 -12.83 -7.86 15.22
CA PHE A 252 -13.10 -7.06 14.02
C PHE A 252 -14.23 -7.67 13.18
N LEU A 253 -14.19 -8.99 12.95
CA LEU A 253 -15.26 -9.66 12.19
C LEU A 253 -16.59 -9.68 12.92
N ARG A 254 -16.58 -9.71 14.26
CA ARG A 254 -17.79 -9.55 15.08
C ARG A 254 -18.41 -8.17 14.88
N ASP A 255 -17.60 -7.11 14.89
CA ASP A 255 -18.07 -5.75 14.64
C ASP A 255 -18.58 -5.58 13.20
N VAL A 256 -17.89 -6.14 12.21
CA VAL A 256 -18.37 -6.17 10.81
C VAL A 256 -19.72 -6.88 10.69
N ALA A 257 -19.88 -8.04 11.33
CA ALA A 257 -21.13 -8.78 11.34
C ALA A 257 -22.28 -7.93 11.92
N ALA A 258 -22.04 -7.25 13.05
CA ALA A 258 -23.02 -6.35 13.66
C ALA A 258 -23.38 -5.14 12.78
N LEU A 259 -22.44 -4.64 11.98
CA LEU A 259 -22.69 -3.53 11.04
C LEU A 259 -23.59 -3.93 9.87
N LEU A 260 -23.38 -5.14 9.35
CA LEU A 260 -24.06 -5.64 8.16
C LEU A 260 -25.37 -6.38 8.50
N ASP A 261 -25.61 -6.71 9.76
CA ASP A 261 -26.81 -7.43 10.20
C ASP A 261 -28.11 -6.70 9.82
N GLY A 262 -29.08 -7.48 9.34
CA GLY A 262 -30.39 -6.97 8.89
C GLY A 262 -30.36 -6.05 7.66
N ARG A 263 -29.23 -5.94 6.95
CA ARG A 263 -29.07 -5.09 5.75
C ARG A 263 -28.89 -5.94 4.50
N ASP A 264 -29.09 -5.33 3.33
CA ASP A 264 -29.03 -6.02 2.04
C ASP A 264 -27.60 -6.17 1.50
N PHE A 265 -26.75 -6.80 2.31
CA PHE A 265 -25.36 -7.10 1.97
C PHE A 265 -25.07 -8.60 2.12
N THR A 266 -24.26 -9.13 1.22
CA THR A 266 -23.54 -10.39 1.44
C THR A 266 -22.10 -10.12 1.74
N TRP A 267 -21.51 -10.86 2.67
CA TRP A 267 -20.11 -10.69 2.98
C TRP A 267 -19.43 -12.02 3.31
N ALA A 268 -18.12 -12.04 3.09
CA ALA A 268 -17.27 -13.16 3.42
C ALA A 268 -15.88 -12.63 3.82
N ALA A 269 -15.24 -13.29 4.79
CA ALA A 269 -13.86 -13.04 5.16
C ALA A 269 -13.03 -14.28 4.86
N SER A 270 -11.84 -14.08 4.31
CA SER A 270 -10.85 -15.14 4.07
C SER A 270 -9.55 -14.78 4.78
N GLU A 271 -9.00 -15.72 5.53
CA GLU A 271 -7.68 -15.56 6.14
C GLU A 271 -6.60 -15.78 5.07
N LEU A 272 -5.73 -14.80 4.89
CA LEU A 272 -4.67 -14.79 3.88
C LEU A 272 -3.32 -15.18 4.48
N ASP A 273 -3.08 -14.74 5.71
CA ASP A 273 -1.88 -15.05 6.48
C ASP A 273 -2.31 -15.24 7.94
N PRO A 274 -2.11 -16.43 8.52
CA PRO A 274 -2.57 -16.69 9.88
C PRO A 274 -1.78 -15.91 10.93
N ASP A 275 -0.54 -15.51 10.67
CA ASP A 275 0.29 -14.91 11.72
C ASP A 275 1.34 -13.95 11.16
N VAL A 276 1.16 -12.67 11.46
CA VAL A 276 2.05 -11.59 11.05
C VAL A 276 2.42 -10.68 12.23
N PHE A 277 3.58 -10.04 12.14
CA PHE A 277 4.03 -9.03 13.09
C PHE A 277 4.03 -9.50 14.56
N GLY A 278 4.55 -10.71 14.83
CA GLY A 278 4.64 -11.25 16.18
C GLY A 278 5.38 -10.33 17.16
N GLU A 279 6.28 -9.47 16.67
CA GLU A 279 6.93 -8.43 17.48
C GLU A 279 5.95 -7.41 18.10
N GLU A 280 4.77 -7.18 17.50
CA GLU A 280 3.77 -6.25 18.02
C GLU A 280 3.01 -6.82 19.23
N LEU A 281 3.16 -8.13 19.52
CA LEU A 281 2.55 -8.78 20.68
C LEU A 281 3.35 -8.56 21.97
N GLU A 282 4.62 -8.15 21.86
CA GLU A 282 5.51 -7.96 23.02
C GLU A 282 5.09 -6.79 23.92
N GLY A 283 4.25 -5.86 23.44
CA GLY A 283 3.78 -4.73 24.22
C GLY A 283 2.67 -3.91 23.57
N GLY A 284 2.17 -2.91 24.30
CA GLY A 284 1.09 -2.04 23.82
C GLY A 284 -0.27 -2.74 23.72
N PRO A 285 -1.24 -2.14 22.99
CA PRO A 285 -2.61 -2.65 22.96
C PRO A 285 -2.78 -4.07 22.38
N LEU A 286 -1.83 -4.53 21.56
CA LEU A 286 -1.86 -5.84 20.91
C LEU A 286 -1.33 -6.97 21.80
N SER A 287 -0.78 -6.68 22.99
CA SER A 287 -0.27 -7.72 23.90
C SER A 287 -1.36 -8.63 24.47
N VAL A 288 -2.64 -8.30 24.25
CA VAL A 288 -3.78 -9.13 24.62
C VAL A 288 -4.18 -10.11 23.51
N ALA A 289 -3.59 -9.99 22.32
CA ALA A 289 -3.86 -10.85 21.18
C ALA A 289 -2.96 -12.10 21.21
N GLU A 290 -3.50 -13.24 20.78
CA GLU A 290 -2.74 -14.47 20.59
C GLU A 290 -1.90 -14.42 19.32
N ARG A 291 -2.45 -13.78 18.27
CA ARG A 291 -1.82 -13.57 16.96
C ARG A 291 -2.50 -12.42 16.23
N ILE A 292 -1.84 -11.94 15.16
CA ILE A 292 -2.44 -10.99 14.22
C ILE A 292 -2.60 -11.72 12.90
N ALA A 293 -3.86 -11.91 12.48
CA ALA A 293 -4.19 -12.50 11.19
C ALA A 293 -4.27 -11.40 10.13
N VAL A 294 -3.88 -11.70 8.90
CA VAL A 294 -4.26 -10.91 7.73
C VAL A 294 -5.46 -11.54 7.07
N ILE A 295 -6.47 -10.74 6.77
CA ILE A 295 -7.67 -11.19 6.06
C ILE A 295 -7.95 -10.36 4.82
N CYS A 296 -8.73 -10.93 3.90
CA CYS A 296 -9.51 -10.19 2.92
C CYS A 296 -10.99 -10.30 3.28
N LEU A 297 -11.64 -9.15 3.53
CA LEU A 297 -13.08 -9.02 3.65
C LEU A 297 -13.66 -8.60 2.29
N THR A 298 -14.69 -9.31 1.85
CA THR A 298 -15.52 -8.94 0.70
C THR A 298 -16.92 -8.60 1.19
N VAL A 299 -17.45 -7.44 0.81
CA VAL A 299 -18.85 -7.04 1.07
C VAL A 299 -19.49 -6.66 -0.25
N ILE A 300 -20.65 -7.25 -0.57
CA ILE A 300 -21.37 -7.05 -1.84
C ILE A 300 -22.75 -6.52 -1.51
N GLN A 301 -23.13 -5.40 -2.13
CA GLN A 301 -24.48 -4.86 -2.06
C GLN A 301 -25.40 -5.66 -2.98
N ARG A 302 -26.52 -6.16 -2.46
CA ARG A 302 -27.49 -6.93 -3.24
C ARG A 302 -28.41 -6.04 -4.07
#